data_AF-A0A942IW74-F1
#
_entry.id   AF-A0A942IW74-F1
#
_cell.length_a   1.000
_cell.length_b   1.000
_cell.length_c   1.000
_cell.angle_alpha   90.00
_cell.angle_beta   90.00
_cell.angle_gamma   90.00
#
_symmetry.space_group_name_H-M   'P 1'
#
loop_
_entity.id
_entity.type
_entity.pdbx_description
1 polymer ?
#
loop_
_entity_poly.entity_id
_entity_poly.type
_entity_poly.pdbx_seq_one_letter_code
_entity_poly.pdbx_strand_id
1 'polypeptide(L)'
;MRRSGKTTRLINEAIEILFKEKIIYIPTKQGIRTPNKWESKADKFNLIDPDYSESNMAQEDFIRRIFNRAMAEHPGQIEIDRNTYRVKFTIKV
;
A
#
# COMPACT_ATOMS: atom_id res chain seq x y z
N MET A 1 -5.65 8.17 -21.94
CA MET A 1 -5.09 7.75 -20.63
C MET A 1 -4.63 8.99 -19.86
N ARG A 2 -5.38 9.46 -18.85
CA ARG A 2 -4.91 10.54 -17.97
C ARG A 2 -3.84 9.94 -17.03
N ARG A 3 -2.56 10.15 -17.34
CA ARG A 3 -1.45 9.87 -16.41
C ARG A 3 -1.41 10.98 -15.37
N SER A 4 -2.35 10.98 -14.42
CA SER A 4 -2.18 11.83 -13.23
C SER A 4 -0.97 11.27 -12.47
N GLY A 5 0.12 12.02 -12.35
CA GLY A 5 1.32 11.56 -11.64
C GLY A 5 1.11 11.36 -10.14
N LYS A 6 -0.14 11.50 -9.65
CA LYS A 6 -0.52 11.42 -8.24
C LYS A 6 -0.32 10.01 -7.69
N THR A 7 -0.83 8.98 -8.39
CA THR A 7 -0.59 7.57 -8.02
C THR A 7 0.89 7.25 -8.00
N THR A 8 1.68 7.73 -8.99
CA THR A 8 3.13 7.50 -9.02
C THR A 8 3.83 8.16 -7.82
N ARG A 9 3.47 9.39 -7.48
CA ARG A 9 4.01 10.08 -6.28
C ARG A 9 3.67 9.32 -5.00
N LEU A 10 2.43 8.85 -4.87
CA LEU A 10 1.99 8.10 -3.71
C LEU A 10 2.69 6.73 -3.59
N ILE A 11 2.98 6.07 -4.72
CA ILE A 11 3.80 4.84 -4.73
C ILE A 11 5.20 5.14 -4.21
N ASN A 12 5.83 6.23 -4.67
CA ASN A 12 7.17 6.60 -4.20
C ASN A 12 7.16 6.87 -2.69
N GLU A 13 6.17 7.62 -2.20
CA GLU A 13 6.00 7.88 -0.76
C GLU A 13 5.82 6.58 0.03
N ALA A 14 5.00 5.64 -0.45
CA ALA A 14 4.82 4.34 0.19
C ALA A 14 6.12 3.53 0.27
N ILE A 15 6.96 3.59 -0.76
CA ILE A 15 8.27 2.93 -0.78
C ILE A 15 9.24 3.60 0.20
N GLU A 16 9.31 4.94 0.21
CA GLU A 16 10.15 5.68 1.16
C GLU A 16 9.78 5.35 2.62
N ILE A 17 8.48 5.31 2.93
CA ILE A 17 7.98 4.91 4.25
C ILE A 17 8.37 3.46 4.56
N LEU A 18 8.14 2.52 3.64
CA LEU A 18 8.50 1.12 3.84
C LEU A 18 9.99 0.98 4.16
N PHE A 19 10.85 1.79 3.56
CA PHE A 19 12.30 1.69 3.75
C PHE A 19 12.77 2.32 5.05
N LYS A 20 12.13 3.43 5.44
CA LYS A 20 12.40 4.14 6.68
C LYS A 20 11.91 3.37 7.90
N GLU A 21 10.66 2.92 7.86
CA GLU A 21 10.00 2.28 9.00
C GLU A 21 10.14 0.75 9.00
N LYS A 22 10.68 0.16 7.93
CA LYS A 22 10.78 -1.30 7.67
C LYS A 22 9.45 -2.04 7.58
N ILE A 23 8.34 -1.33 7.77
CA ILE A 23 6.99 -1.86 7.75
C ILE A 23 6.04 -0.80 7.21
N ILE A 24 5.08 -1.23 6.40
CA ILE A 24 3.95 -0.38 6.01
C ILE A 24 2.68 -1.21 5.87
N TYR A 25 1.55 -0.60 6.19
CA TYR A 25 0.24 -1.20 6.05
C TYR A 25 -0.55 -0.41 5.02
N ILE A 26 -1.03 -1.10 3.98
CA ILE A 26 -1.87 -0.51 2.93
C ILE A 26 -3.27 -1.08 3.05
N PRO A 27 -4.33 -0.25 3.18
CA PRO A 27 -5.69 -0.74 3.30
C PRO A 27 -6.14 -1.38 1.98
N THR A 28 -6.84 -2.51 2.09
CA THR A 28 -7.62 -3.04 0.95
C THR A 28 -8.88 -2.22 0.78
N LYS A 29 -9.61 -2.39 -0.33
CA LYS A 29 -10.96 -1.83 -0.46
C LYS A 29 -11.88 -2.15 0.72
N GLN A 30 -11.85 -3.40 1.17
CA GLN A 30 -12.67 -3.83 2.28
C GLN A 30 -12.23 -3.15 3.58
N GLY A 31 -10.93 -2.91 3.74
CA GLY A 31 -10.40 -2.01 4.77
C GLY A 31 -11.05 -0.65 4.68
N ILE A 32 -10.91 0.04 3.54
CA ILE A 32 -11.44 1.40 3.34
C ILE A 32 -12.94 1.49 3.68
N ARG A 33 -13.75 0.49 3.32
CA ARG A 33 -15.20 0.46 3.63
C ARG A 33 -15.51 0.26 5.12
N THR A 34 -14.62 -0.38 5.87
CA THR A 34 -14.83 -0.70 7.30
C THR A 34 -13.67 -0.18 8.16
N PRO A 35 -13.52 1.16 8.31
CA PRO A 35 -12.40 1.80 9.01
C PRO A 35 -12.17 1.27 10.43
N ASN A 36 -13.25 1.08 11.17
CA ASN A 36 -13.21 0.63 12.56
C ASN A 36 -12.54 -0.75 12.77
N LYS A 37 -12.34 -1.53 11.69
CA LYS A 37 -11.68 -2.85 11.76
C LYS A 37 -10.18 -2.82 11.50
N TRP A 38 -9.61 -1.68 11.11
CA TRP A 38 -8.17 -1.54 10.84
C TRP A 38 -7.53 -0.29 11.44
N GLU A 39 -8.21 0.48 12.29
CA GLU A 39 -7.59 1.56 13.07
C GLU A 39 -6.63 0.99 14.13
N SER A 40 -5.42 0.60 13.73
CA SER A 40 -4.30 0.48 14.66
C SER A 40 -3.42 1.72 14.56
N LYS A 41 -2.79 2.14 15.67
CA LYS A 41 -1.79 3.23 15.67
C LYS A 41 -0.61 2.99 14.70
N ALA A 42 -0.47 1.77 14.15
CA ALA A 42 0.53 1.41 13.15
C ALA A 42 0.13 1.82 11.71
N ASP A 43 -1.14 2.12 11.46
CA ASP A 43 -1.68 2.52 10.15
C ASP A 43 -1.58 4.05 9.95
N LYS A 44 -0.44 4.65 10.35
CA LYS A 44 -0.19 6.09 10.33
C LYS A 44 -0.31 6.74 8.95
N PHE A 45 -0.13 5.95 7.90
CA PHE A 45 -0.08 6.42 6.52
C PHE A 45 -1.33 5.94 5.82
N ASN A 46 -2.34 6.81 5.69
CA ASN A 46 -3.61 6.51 5.03
C ASN A 46 -3.42 6.45 3.50
N LEU A 47 -2.72 5.41 3.03
CA LEU A 47 -2.29 5.25 1.65
C LEU A 47 -3.42 4.68 0.78
N ILE A 48 -4.32 5.59 0.39
CA ILE A 48 -5.44 5.32 -0.53
C ILE A 48 -5.13 5.99 -1.87
N ASP A 49 -5.23 5.23 -2.96
CA ASP A 49 -5.05 5.78 -4.30
C ASP A 49 -6.07 6.91 -4.56
N PRO A 50 -5.64 8.08 -5.05
CA PRO A 50 -6.53 9.22 -5.27
C PRO A 50 -7.61 8.96 -6.32
N ASP A 51 -7.41 7.98 -7.21
CA ASP A 51 -8.39 7.56 -8.20
C ASP A 51 -9.26 6.39 -7.67
N TYR A 52 -9.15 6.01 -6.39
CA TYR A 52 -9.96 4.96 -5.78
C TYR A 52 -11.48 5.23 -5.91
N SER A 53 -12.20 4.21 -6.36
CA SER A 53 -13.64 4.08 -6.18
C SER A 53 -14.01 2.65 -5.78
N GLU A 54 -15.16 2.47 -5.13
CA GLU A 54 -15.63 1.13 -4.76
C GLU A 54 -15.80 0.20 -5.97
N SER A 55 -16.09 0.75 -7.14
CA SER A 55 -16.34 0.02 -8.39
C SER A 55 -15.09 -0.24 -9.23
N ASN A 56 -13.94 0.41 -8.97
CA ASN A 56 -12.74 0.30 -9.82
C ASN A 56 -11.60 -0.46 -9.16
N MET A 57 -10.58 -0.90 -9.89
CA MET A 57 -9.45 -1.65 -9.31
C MET A 57 -8.27 -0.77 -8.88
N ALA A 58 -8.46 0.54 -8.71
CA ALA A 58 -7.35 1.48 -8.53
C ALA A 58 -6.54 1.18 -7.25
N GLN A 59 -7.23 0.85 -6.15
CA GLN A 59 -6.57 0.53 -4.88
C GLN A 59 -5.80 -0.81 -4.95
N GLU A 60 -6.37 -1.84 -5.58
CA GLU A 60 -5.68 -3.11 -5.77
C GLU A 60 -4.46 -2.96 -6.69
N ASP A 61 -4.58 -2.17 -7.75
CA ASP A 61 -3.47 -1.86 -8.65
C ASP A 61 -2.38 -1.06 -7.94
N PHE A 62 -2.74 -0.12 -7.08
CA PHE A 62 -1.82 0.63 -6.24
C PHE A 62 -1.00 -0.31 -5.33
N ILE A 63 -1.66 -1.20 -4.58
CA ILE A 63 -1.01 -2.22 -3.75
C ILE A 63 -0.05 -3.08 -4.58
N ARG A 64 -0.50 -3.54 -5.76
CA ARG A 64 0.31 -4.37 -6.65
C ARG A 64 1.55 -3.63 -7.15
N ARG A 65 1.43 -2.34 -7.47
CA ARG A 65 2.56 -1.51 -7.93
C ARG A 65 3.58 -1.27 -6.82
N ILE A 66 3.13 -1.03 -5.58
CA ILE A 66 4.02 -0.97 -4.42
C ILE A 66 4.80 -2.28 -4.28
N PHE A 67 4.11 -3.43 -4.32
CA PHE A 67 4.76 -4.72 -4.22
C PHE A 67 5.83 -4.92 -5.29
N ASN A 68 5.46 -4.70 -6.56
CA ASN A 68 6.37 -4.89 -7.69
C ASN A 68 7.60 -3.96 -7.58
N ARG A 69 7.39 -2.71 -7.14
CA ARG A 69 8.48 -1.75 -6.96
C ARG A 69 9.39 -2.15 -5.79
N ALA A 70 8.82 -2.52 -4.64
CA ALA A 70 9.57 -2.97 -3.48
C ALA A 70 10.40 -4.23 -3.79
N MET A 71 9.84 -5.20 -4.52
CA MET A 71 10.56 -6.40 -4.96
C MET A 71 11.68 -6.09 -5.97
N ALA A 72 11.50 -5.09 -6.82
CA ALA A 72 12.53 -4.67 -7.77
C ALA A 72 13.70 -3.98 -7.08
N GLU A 73 13.44 -3.21 -6.02
CA GLU A 73 14.47 -2.50 -5.25
C GLU A 73 15.16 -3.39 -4.20
N HIS A 74 14.43 -4.36 -3.61
CA HIS A 74 14.92 -5.25 -2.56
C HIS A 74 14.50 -6.71 -2.78
N PRO A 75 15.07 -7.38 -3.80
CA PRO A 75 14.68 -8.75 -4.14
C PRO A 75 14.96 -9.70 -2.97
N GLY A 76 13.94 -10.48 -2.59
CA GLY A 76 14.04 -11.50 -1.53
C GLY A 76 13.98 -10.97 -0.10
N GLN A 77 13.96 -9.65 0.10
CA GLN A 77 13.88 -9.04 1.44
C GLN A 77 12.46 -8.58 1.81
N ILE A 78 11.51 -8.58 0.87
CA ILE A 78 10.14 -8.16 1.14
C ILE A 78 9.28 -9.35 1.58
N GLU A 79 8.66 -9.24 2.75
CA GLU A 79 7.57 -10.11 3.18
C GLU A 79 6.22 -9.42 3.01
N ILE A 80 5.21 -10.19 2.59
CA ILE A 80 3.84 -9.74 2.52
C ILE A 80 2.97 -10.60 3.42
N ASP A 81 2.17 -9.96 4.25
CA ASP A 81 1.05 -10.57 4.95
C ASP A 81 -0.25 -9.91 4.46
N ARG A 82 -1.19 -10.74 3.98
CA ARG A 82 -2.47 -10.28 3.42
C ARG A 82 -3.59 -10.70 4.35
N ASN A 83 -4.32 -9.70 4.84
CA ASN A 83 -5.61 -9.88 5.49
C ASN A 83 -6.70 -9.24 4.63
N THR A 84 -7.95 -9.65 4.84
CA THR A 84 -9.15 -9.05 4.26
C THR A 84 -9.13 -7.52 4.27
N TYR A 85 -8.64 -6.90 5.34
CA TYR A 85 -8.71 -5.44 5.52
C TYR A 85 -7.43 -4.67 5.13
N ARG A 86 -6.27 -5.34 5.10
CA ARG A 86 -4.99 -4.67 4.83
C ARG A 86 -3.93 -5.62 4.30
N VAL A 87 -2.96 -5.03 3.61
CA VAL A 87 -1.72 -5.69 3.18
C VAL A 87 -0.57 -5.08 3.96
N LYS A 88 0.15 -5.92 4.70
CA LYS A 88 1.36 -5.55 5.42
C LYS A 88 2.57 -5.91 4.55
N PHE A 89 3.42 -4.92 4.28
CA PHE A 89 4.75 -5.14 3.70
C PHE A 89 5.80 -4.96 4.79
N THR A 90 6.79 -5.85 4.85
CA THR A 90 7.89 -5.79 5.81
C THR A 90 9.22 -6.06 5.11
N ILE A 91 10.28 -5.37 5.52
CA ILE A 91 11.65 -5.66 5.07
C ILE A 91 12.33 -6.57 6.10
N LYS A 92 12.79 -7.74 5.65
CA LYS A 92 13.67 -8.61 6.44
C LYS A 92 15.00 -7.89 6.67
N VAL A 93 15.37 -7.73 7.93
CA VAL A 93 16.69 -7.19 8.35
C VAL A 93 17.66 -8.34 8.56
#